data_AF-A0A1L3JGJ0-F1
#
_entry.id   AF-A0A1L3JGJ0-F1
#
_cell.length_a   1.000
_cell.length_b   1.000
_cell.length_c   1.000
_cell.angle_alpha   90.00
_cell.angle_beta   90.00
_cell.angle_gamma   90.00
#
_symmetry.space_group_name_H-M   'P 1'
#
loop_
_entity.id
_entity.type
_entity.pdbx_description
1 polymer ?
#
loop_
_entity_poly.entity_id
_entity_poly.type
_entity_poly.pdbx_seq_one_letter_code
_entity_poly.pdbx_strand_id
1 'polypeptide(L)'
;MFIDQQTSLEEIKKLLQKIDFLTDNNENIIKVTKPGEGNMNVVLRIKTNLRSFILKQSRPFVQKYKNIDAPIERIDVEYQFYKTIANNTLLDKHLPKILQYNSENHLLILEDLGECEDMTNLYNSDEIEIQQLELLINVIANIHNSKTPESYPENKGLRLLNHQHIFELPFIENNGFSLNDIQPGLEELSIPYKKDILLKERIKEVGNKYLSEGKTLLHGDYYPGSWMRKGNDIYIIDPEFSFLGFAEFDLGVLAAHAILISQNRTVLSTIEKNYPQKIDSKLLNQVAGIEIMRRLIGLAQLSISLTIKEKGELLKTAYSLVMD
;
A
#
# COMPACT_ATOMS: atom_id res chain seq x y z
N MET A 1 18.04 -9.63 15.99
CA MET A 1 18.35 -8.29 16.55
C MET A 1 17.53 -7.28 15.77
N PHE A 2 16.86 -6.34 16.44
CA PHE A 2 16.15 -5.25 15.77
C PHE A 2 17.10 -4.08 15.54
N ILE A 3 17.17 -3.61 14.30
CA ILE A 3 18.02 -2.47 13.90
C ILE A 3 17.18 -1.29 13.47
N ASP A 4 17.66 -0.09 13.76
CA ASP A 4 17.06 1.18 13.39
C ASP A 4 18.14 2.22 13.02
N GLN A 5 17.72 3.45 12.78
CA GLN A 5 18.64 4.53 12.38
C GLN A 5 19.67 4.90 13.46
N GLN A 6 19.41 4.58 14.73
CA GLN A 6 20.30 4.85 15.86
C GLN A 6 21.26 3.71 16.15
N THR A 7 21.00 2.52 15.60
CA THR A 7 21.89 1.36 15.70
C THR A 7 23.26 1.69 15.12
N SER A 8 24.33 1.27 15.79
CA SER A 8 25.68 1.60 15.35
C SER A 8 26.04 0.92 14.02
N LEU A 9 26.90 1.55 13.23
CA LEU A 9 27.35 0.99 11.94
C LEU A 9 28.02 -0.38 12.12
N GLU A 10 28.75 -0.57 13.21
CA GLU A 10 29.41 -1.83 13.56
C GLU A 10 28.41 -2.96 13.84
N GLU A 11 27.32 -2.67 14.55
CA GLU A 11 26.27 -3.66 14.83
C GLU A 11 25.52 -4.06 13.55
N ILE A 12 25.20 -3.08 12.69
CA ILE A 12 24.59 -3.35 11.39
C ILE A 12 25.54 -4.18 10.53
N LYS A 13 26.84 -3.84 10.49
CA LYS A 13 27.85 -4.59 9.74
C LYS A 13 27.94 -6.04 10.22
N LYS A 14 27.99 -6.26 11.54
CA LYS A 14 28.01 -7.61 12.14
C LYS A 14 26.77 -8.42 11.78
N LEU A 15 25.58 -7.80 11.81
CA LEU A 15 24.34 -8.47 11.40
C LEU A 15 24.41 -8.88 9.93
N LEU A 16 24.83 -7.97 9.04
CA LEU A 16 24.92 -8.22 7.60
C LEU A 16 25.98 -9.28 7.25
N GLN A 17 27.06 -9.36 8.01
CA GLN A 17 28.05 -10.43 7.91
C GLN A 17 27.48 -11.76 8.39
N LYS A 18 26.74 -11.77 9.51
CA LYS A 18 26.12 -12.98 10.07
C LYS A 18 25.11 -13.62 9.12
N ILE A 19 24.44 -12.83 8.28
CA ILE A 19 23.49 -13.32 7.27
C ILE A 19 24.14 -13.50 5.88
N ASP A 20 25.47 -13.54 5.82
CA ASP A 20 26.27 -13.72 4.60
C ASP A 20 25.99 -12.71 3.46
N PHE A 21 25.55 -11.50 3.80
CA PHE A 21 25.24 -10.46 2.81
C PHE A 21 26.41 -9.49 2.53
N LEU A 22 27.13 -9.10 3.58
CA LEU A 22 28.24 -8.14 3.52
C LEU A 22 29.56 -8.81 3.91
N THR A 23 29.99 -9.78 3.10
CA THR A 23 31.11 -10.67 3.39
C THR A 23 32.48 -10.13 2.95
N ASP A 24 32.52 -9.13 2.06
CA ASP A 24 33.77 -8.46 1.67
C ASP A 24 34.27 -7.56 2.81
N ASN A 25 35.46 -7.87 3.33
CA ASN A 25 36.09 -7.08 4.40
C ASN A 25 36.45 -5.65 3.97
N ASN A 26 36.57 -5.40 2.66
CA ASN A 26 36.83 -4.07 2.11
C ASN A 26 35.54 -3.24 1.93
N GLU A 27 34.37 -3.87 2.02
CA GLU A 27 33.08 -3.17 2.01
C GLU A 27 32.71 -2.69 3.43
N ASN A 28 32.57 -1.39 3.58
CA ASN A 28 32.29 -0.71 4.84
C ASN A 28 31.06 0.18 4.71
N ILE A 29 30.21 0.15 5.74
CA ILE A 29 29.05 1.03 5.83
C ILE A 29 29.54 2.45 6.10
N ILE A 30 29.20 3.38 5.21
CA ILE A 30 29.53 4.80 5.33
C ILE A 30 28.39 5.56 5.99
N LYS A 31 27.15 5.21 5.65
CA LYS A 31 25.98 5.98 6.07
C LYS A 31 24.74 5.11 6.17
N VAL A 32 23.89 5.43 7.15
CA VAL A 32 22.54 4.91 7.30
C VAL A 32 21.58 6.08 7.30
N THR A 33 20.56 6.02 6.44
CA THR A 33 19.53 7.05 6.31
C THR A 33 18.16 6.42 6.22
N LYS A 34 17.11 7.17 6.54
CA LYS A 34 15.75 6.79 6.17
C LYS A 34 15.48 7.23 4.72
N PRO A 35 15.07 6.34 3.81
CA PRO A 35 14.76 6.71 2.43
C PRO A 35 13.37 7.31 2.28
N GLY A 36 12.51 7.21 3.30
CA GLY A 36 11.15 7.74 3.35
C GLY A 36 10.49 7.40 4.68
N GLU A 37 9.21 7.77 4.83
CA GLU A 37 8.41 7.43 6.01
C GLU A 37 7.92 5.98 5.92
N GLY A 38 8.60 5.06 6.60
CA GLY A 38 8.17 3.66 6.67
C GLY A 38 6.90 3.51 7.52
N ASN A 39 5.78 3.13 6.91
CA ASN A 39 4.51 2.96 7.62
C ASN A 39 4.52 1.73 8.53
N MET A 40 4.73 0.55 7.95
CA MET A 40 4.64 -0.73 8.69
C MET A 40 6.00 -1.20 9.20
N ASN A 41 7.07 -1.03 8.41
CA ASN A 41 8.39 -1.61 8.69
C ASN A 41 9.42 -0.54 8.99
N VAL A 42 10.49 -0.92 9.69
CA VAL A 42 11.71 -0.11 9.69
C VAL A 42 12.36 -0.24 8.32
N VAL A 43 12.57 0.89 7.66
CA VAL A 43 13.21 0.98 6.34
C VAL A 43 14.47 1.84 6.46
N LEU A 44 15.62 1.26 6.13
CA LEU A 44 16.91 1.92 6.17
C LEU A 44 17.58 1.83 4.80
N ARG A 45 18.03 2.96 4.27
CA ARG A 45 18.99 3.01 3.17
C ARG A 45 20.39 2.91 3.76
N ILE A 46 21.10 1.85 3.39
CA ILE A 46 22.49 1.61 3.79
C ILE A 46 23.38 1.98 2.60
N LYS A 47 24.31 2.91 2.80
CA LYS A 47 25.33 3.27 1.81
C LYS A 47 26.67 2.75 2.27
N THR A 48 27.32 1.95 1.43
CA THR A 48 28.69 1.48 1.61
C THR A 48 29.64 2.28 0.72
N ASN A 49 30.94 1.99 0.80
CA ASN A 49 31.94 2.50 -0.14
C ASN A 49 31.81 1.93 -1.56
N LEU A 50 30.97 0.91 -1.77
CA LEU A 50 30.82 0.25 -3.07
C LEU A 50 29.43 0.42 -3.69
N ARG A 51 28.38 0.48 -2.87
CA ARG A 51 26.98 0.46 -3.33
C ARG A 51 26.02 1.02 -2.28
N SER A 52 24.73 1.01 -2.61
CA SER A 52 23.66 1.18 -1.63
C SER A 52 22.58 0.13 -1.81
N PHE A 53 21.83 -0.12 -0.74
CA PHE A 53 20.70 -1.04 -0.71
C PHE A 53 19.68 -0.60 0.34
N ILE A 54 18.44 -1.07 0.20
CA ILE A 54 17.36 -0.85 1.15
C ILE A 54 17.24 -2.06 2.05
N LEU A 55 17.31 -1.84 3.36
CA LEU A 55 17.09 -2.85 4.38
C LEU A 55 15.73 -2.58 5.02
N LYS A 56 14.83 -3.55 4.88
CA LYS A 56 13.52 -3.56 5.52
C LYS A 56 13.50 -4.59 6.63
N GLN A 57 12.98 -4.22 7.79
CA GLN A 57 12.79 -5.13 8.92
C GLN A 57 11.45 -4.88 9.59
N SER A 58 10.65 -5.93 9.76
CA SER A 58 9.38 -5.83 10.46
C SER A 58 9.55 -5.78 11.98
N ARG A 59 8.46 -5.43 12.65
CA ARG A 59 8.30 -5.36 14.11
C ARG A 59 7.00 -6.08 14.50
N PRO A 60 6.80 -6.50 15.75
CA PRO A 60 5.51 -7.04 16.20
C PRO A 60 4.39 -5.98 16.28
N PHE A 61 4.63 -4.78 15.74
CA PHE A 61 3.72 -3.63 15.70
C PHE A 61 3.90 -2.84 14.39
N VAL A 62 2.97 -1.93 14.11
CA VAL A 62 3.05 -0.95 13.01
C VAL A 62 4.13 0.08 13.35
N GLN A 63 5.16 0.23 12.50
CA GLN A 63 6.30 1.10 12.79
C GLN A 63 5.88 2.57 13.06
N LYS A 64 4.90 3.08 12.31
CA LYS A 64 4.34 4.43 12.50
C LYS A 64 3.49 4.56 13.76
N TYR A 65 2.75 3.51 14.12
CA TYR A 65 1.84 3.46 15.27
C TYR A 65 2.20 2.30 16.19
N LYS A 66 3.23 2.50 17.02
CA LYS A 66 3.84 1.43 17.82
C LYS A 66 2.91 0.76 18.83
N ASN A 67 1.76 1.36 19.10
CA ASN A 67 0.69 0.84 19.96
C ASN A 67 -0.30 -0.08 19.22
N ILE A 68 -0.14 -0.25 17.90
CA ILE A 68 -0.96 -1.14 17.08
C ILE A 68 -0.12 -2.38 16.77
N ASP A 69 -0.53 -3.52 17.31
CA ASP A 69 0.10 -4.82 17.03
C ASP A 69 -0.04 -5.17 15.55
N ALA A 70 1.01 -5.78 14.98
CA ALA A 70 1.01 -6.23 13.59
C ALA A 70 1.86 -7.50 13.44
N PRO A 71 1.46 -8.47 12.59
CA PRO A 71 2.21 -9.70 12.39
C PRO A 71 3.65 -9.41 11.95
N ILE A 72 4.62 -9.93 12.69
CA ILE A 72 6.05 -9.72 12.39
C ILE A 72 6.45 -10.46 11.09
N GLU A 73 5.73 -11.52 10.75
CA GLU A 73 5.92 -12.33 9.56
C GLU A 73 5.54 -11.62 8.26
N ARG A 74 4.93 -10.42 8.31
CA ARG A 74 4.53 -9.67 7.09
C ARG A 74 5.67 -9.40 6.10
N ILE A 75 6.91 -9.34 6.59
CA ILE A 75 8.08 -9.19 5.72
C ILE A 75 8.36 -10.45 4.89
N ASP A 76 7.97 -11.64 5.37
CA ASP A 76 7.99 -12.86 4.57
C ASP A 76 6.93 -12.78 3.46
N VAL A 77 5.74 -12.26 3.75
CA VAL A 77 4.69 -12.08 2.73
C VAL A 77 5.20 -11.18 1.59
N GLU A 78 5.85 -10.07 1.93
CA GLU A 78 6.51 -9.19 0.95
C GLU A 78 7.56 -9.95 0.12
N TYR A 79 8.41 -10.75 0.78
CA TYR A 79 9.38 -11.61 0.08
C TYR A 79 8.70 -12.63 -0.86
N GLN A 80 7.64 -13.30 -0.41
CA GLN A 80 6.88 -14.26 -1.23
C GLN A 80 6.22 -13.59 -2.44
N PHE A 81 5.75 -12.35 -2.30
CA PHE A 81 5.26 -11.56 -3.43
C PHE A 81 6.34 -11.40 -4.50
N TYR A 82 7.50 -10.84 -4.14
CA TYR A 82 8.60 -10.62 -5.08
C TYR A 82 9.08 -11.93 -5.72
N LYS A 83 9.16 -13.01 -4.94
CA LYS A 83 9.51 -14.35 -5.46
C LYS A 83 8.47 -14.87 -6.46
N THR A 84 7.18 -14.61 -6.23
CA THR A 84 6.09 -15.08 -7.08
C THR A 84 6.10 -14.39 -8.44
N ILE A 85 6.38 -13.09 -8.46
CA ILE A 85 6.40 -12.30 -9.70
C ILE A 85 7.74 -12.40 -10.46
N ALA A 86 8.79 -12.98 -9.88
CA ALA A 86 10.16 -12.95 -10.41
C ALA A 86 10.32 -13.55 -11.82
N ASN A 87 9.39 -14.44 -12.26
CA ASN A 87 9.42 -15.01 -13.60
C ASN A 87 8.61 -14.20 -14.63
N ASN A 88 7.95 -13.12 -14.20
CA ASN A 88 7.20 -12.24 -15.09
C ASN A 88 8.09 -11.08 -15.55
N THR A 89 8.79 -11.28 -16.66
CA THR A 89 9.75 -10.31 -17.20
C THR A 89 9.15 -8.95 -17.56
N LEU A 90 7.82 -8.84 -17.66
CA LEU A 90 7.13 -7.56 -17.87
C LEU A 90 7.19 -6.67 -16.62
N LEU A 91 7.48 -7.23 -15.44
CA LEU A 91 7.56 -6.53 -14.17
C LEU A 91 8.99 -6.15 -13.77
N ASP A 92 10.02 -6.65 -14.45
CA ASP A 92 11.45 -6.45 -14.10
C ASP A 92 11.87 -4.97 -14.01
N LYS A 93 11.19 -4.09 -14.74
CA LYS A 93 11.47 -2.64 -14.76
C LYS A 93 10.61 -1.83 -13.78
N HIS A 94 9.67 -2.50 -13.11
CA HIS A 94 8.65 -1.85 -12.30
C HIS A 94 8.70 -2.27 -10.84
N LEU A 95 9.67 -3.10 -10.43
CA LEU A 95 9.83 -3.51 -9.03
C LEU A 95 11.32 -3.61 -8.66
N PRO A 96 11.70 -3.31 -7.41
CA PRO A 96 13.07 -3.50 -6.96
C PRO A 96 13.43 -4.98 -6.90
N LYS A 97 14.70 -5.31 -7.16
CA LYS A 97 15.20 -6.68 -7.01
C LYS A 97 15.40 -7.06 -5.54
N ILE A 98 15.13 -8.31 -5.21
CA ILE A 98 15.57 -8.89 -3.93
C ILE A 98 17.08 -9.11 -3.98
N LEU A 99 17.78 -8.61 -2.97
CA LEU A 99 19.22 -8.86 -2.77
C LEU A 99 19.47 -9.93 -1.71
N GLN A 100 18.67 -9.96 -0.64
CA GLN A 100 18.75 -10.99 0.41
C GLN A 100 17.46 -11.06 1.19
N TYR A 101 17.11 -12.24 1.68
CA TYR A 101 16.04 -12.44 2.66
C TYR A 101 16.57 -13.28 3.82
N ASN A 102 16.25 -12.89 5.05
CA ASN A 102 16.58 -13.64 6.25
C ASN A 102 15.37 -13.71 7.17
N SER A 103 14.75 -14.89 7.23
CA SER A 103 13.55 -15.15 8.03
C SER A 103 13.80 -15.00 9.53
N GLU A 104 14.92 -15.49 10.04
CA GLU A 104 15.26 -15.46 11.47
C GLU A 104 15.33 -14.04 12.05
N ASN A 105 15.74 -13.05 11.25
CA ASN A 105 15.80 -11.65 11.66
C ASN A 105 14.67 -10.80 11.05
N HIS A 106 13.69 -11.43 10.38
CA HIS A 106 12.58 -10.76 9.71
C HIS A 106 13.06 -9.61 8.81
N LEU A 107 14.05 -9.90 7.96
CA LEU A 107 14.79 -8.90 7.22
C LEU A 107 14.74 -9.19 5.71
N LEU A 108 14.43 -8.16 4.94
CA LEU A 108 14.43 -8.17 3.49
C LEU A 108 15.34 -7.05 2.99
N ILE A 109 16.32 -7.40 2.16
CA ILE A 109 17.23 -6.46 1.51
C ILE A 109 16.84 -6.36 0.05
N LEU A 110 16.55 -5.13 -0.39
CA LEU A 110 16.13 -4.80 -1.74
C LEU A 110 17.15 -3.88 -2.42
N GLU A 111 17.11 -3.89 -3.74
CA GLU A 111 17.77 -2.91 -4.60
C GLU A 111 17.42 -1.48 -4.16
N ASP A 112 18.44 -0.63 -4.03
CA ASP A 112 18.22 0.81 -3.87
C ASP A 112 17.98 1.41 -5.25
N LEU A 113 16.74 1.84 -5.48
CA LEU A 113 16.34 2.52 -6.72
C LEU A 113 17.03 3.89 -6.88
N GLY A 114 17.70 4.38 -5.83
CA GLY A 114 18.47 5.62 -5.82
C GLY A 114 17.60 6.81 -5.42
N GLU A 115 17.83 7.96 -6.04
CA GLU A 115 16.99 9.13 -5.83
C GLU A 115 15.65 8.90 -6.55
N CYS A 116 14.64 8.53 -5.76
CA CYS A 116 13.27 8.31 -6.18
C CYS A 116 12.36 8.94 -5.14
N GLU A 117 11.23 9.47 -5.58
CA GLU A 117 10.19 10.01 -4.71
C GLU A 117 8.97 9.11 -4.82
N ASP A 118 8.28 8.91 -3.70
CA ASP A 118 6.92 8.36 -3.78
C ASP A 118 6.03 9.36 -4.53
N MET A 119 4.88 8.88 -5.01
CA MET A 119 3.97 9.68 -5.83
C MET A 119 2.89 10.34 -4.98
N THR A 120 3.06 10.46 -3.65
CA THR A 120 2.09 11.16 -2.80
C THR A 120 2.01 12.65 -3.08
N ASN A 121 3.03 13.23 -3.73
CA ASN A 121 2.98 14.59 -4.25
C ASN A 121 1.83 14.83 -5.24
N LEU A 122 1.31 13.77 -5.88
CA LEU A 122 0.14 13.86 -6.76
C LEU A 122 -1.12 14.34 -6.04
N TYR A 123 -1.24 14.19 -4.71
CA TYR A 123 -2.38 14.77 -3.99
C TYR A 123 -2.39 16.31 -3.98
N ASN A 124 -1.26 16.94 -4.33
CA ASN A 124 -1.17 18.39 -4.53
C ASN A 124 -1.19 18.76 -6.03
N SER A 125 -1.44 17.78 -6.90
CA SER A 125 -1.72 17.95 -8.33
C SER A 125 -3.23 17.90 -8.54
N ASP A 126 -3.70 18.60 -9.57
CA ASP A 126 -5.10 18.51 -10.00
C ASP A 126 -5.32 17.41 -11.05
N GLU A 127 -4.25 16.75 -11.50
CA GLU A 127 -4.30 15.76 -12.59
C GLU A 127 -3.36 14.57 -12.38
N ILE A 128 -3.79 13.42 -12.91
CA ILE A 128 -2.95 12.26 -13.18
C ILE A 128 -2.85 12.08 -14.69
N GLU A 129 -1.64 12.09 -15.24
CA GLU A 129 -1.44 11.94 -16.67
C GLU A 129 -1.99 10.59 -17.17
N ILE A 130 -2.66 10.58 -18.31
CA ILE A 130 -3.29 9.37 -18.83
C ILE A 130 -2.28 8.24 -19.06
N GLN A 131 -1.08 8.55 -19.55
CA GLN A 131 -0.01 7.59 -19.79
C GLN A 131 0.48 6.98 -18.47
N GLN A 132 0.52 7.78 -17.41
CA GLN A 132 0.90 7.33 -16.07
C GLN A 132 -0.16 6.38 -15.49
N LEU A 133 -1.45 6.73 -15.64
CA LEU A 133 -2.56 5.87 -15.22
C LEU A 133 -2.57 4.56 -16.01
N GLU A 134 -2.40 4.60 -17.33
CA GLU A 134 -2.30 3.41 -18.19
C GLU A 134 -1.12 2.53 -17.80
N LEU A 135 0.04 3.11 -17.46
CA LEU A 135 1.19 2.36 -16.95
C LEU A 135 0.87 1.69 -15.61
N LEU A 136 0.25 2.40 -14.66
CA LEU A 136 -0.16 1.83 -13.38
C LEU A 136 -1.16 0.67 -13.55
N ILE A 137 -2.11 0.79 -14.50
CA ILE A 137 -3.05 -0.28 -14.86
C ILE A 137 -2.31 -1.47 -15.47
N ASN A 138 -1.33 -1.21 -16.34
CA ASN A 138 -0.55 -2.28 -16.97
C ASN A 138 0.29 -3.05 -15.96
N VAL A 139 0.95 -2.36 -15.02
CA VAL A 139 1.77 -3.01 -13.99
C VAL A 139 0.90 -3.88 -13.07
N ILE A 140 -0.23 -3.35 -12.58
CA ILE A 140 -1.12 -4.13 -11.69
C ILE A 140 -1.77 -5.31 -12.42
N ALA A 141 -2.12 -5.17 -13.71
CA ALA A 141 -2.59 -6.28 -14.53
C ALA A 141 -1.55 -7.40 -14.67
N ASN A 142 -0.27 -7.06 -14.81
CA ASN A 142 0.80 -8.04 -14.87
C ASN A 142 1.05 -8.71 -13.51
N ILE A 143 0.91 -7.98 -12.40
CA ILE A 143 0.90 -8.58 -11.04
C ILE A 143 -0.25 -9.60 -10.94
N HIS A 144 -1.47 -9.20 -11.28
CA HIS A 144 -2.67 -10.04 -11.22
C HIS A 144 -2.59 -11.29 -12.10
N ASN A 145 -1.87 -11.21 -13.23
CA ASN A 145 -1.66 -12.32 -14.16
C ASN A 145 -0.48 -13.23 -13.78
N SER A 146 0.25 -12.93 -12.70
CA SER A 146 1.40 -13.73 -12.28
C SER A 146 0.94 -15.09 -11.74
N LYS A 147 1.66 -16.15 -12.11
CA LYS A 147 1.33 -17.51 -11.66
C LYS A 147 1.69 -17.66 -10.18
N THR A 148 0.67 -17.87 -9.36
CA THR A 148 0.82 -18.04 -7.91
C THR A 148 0.93 -19.51 -7.51
N PRO A 149 1.73 -19.84 -6.48
CA PRO A 149 1.70 -21.16 -5.88
C PRO A 149 0.41 -21.32 -5.05
N GLU A 150 -0.12 -22.56 -4.96
CA GLU A 150 -1.26 -22.87 -4.09
C GLU A 150 -0.98 -22.57 -2.61
N SER A 151 0.29 -22.62 -2.21
CA SER A 151 0.77 -22.33 -0.86
C SER A 151 1.06 -20.84 -0.61
N TYR A 152 0.55 -19.93 -1.45
CA TYR A 152 0.78 -18.49 -1.24
C TYR A 152 0.21 -18.05 0.12
N PRO A 153 0.91 -17.19 0.90
CA PRO A 153 0.43 -16.79 2.21
C PRO A 153 -0.97 -16.18 2.20
N GLU A 154 -1.83 -16.63 3.10
CA GLU A 154 -3.17 -16.05 3.24
C GLU A 154 -3.17 -14.64 3.83
N ASN A 155 -2.08 -14.26 4.51
CA ASN A 155 -1.87 -12.97 5.16
C ASN A 155 -3.00 -12.56 6.14
N LYS A 156 -3.65 -13.54 6.79
CA LYS A 156 -4.87 -13.36 7.60
C LYS A 156 -4.77 -12.27 8.67
N GLY A 157 -3.71 -12.26 9.47
CA GLY A 157 -3.57 -11.30 10.58
C GLY A 157 -3.51 -9.85 10.09
N LEU A 158 -2.72 -9.59 9.04
CA LEU A 158 -2.57 -8.26 8.49
C LEU A 158 -3.82 -7.84 7.69
N ARG A 159 -4.46 -8.78 6.99
CA ARG A 159 -5.76 -8.55 6.33
C ARG A 159 -6.86 -8.20 7.33
N LEU A 160 -6.94 -8.87 8.48
CA LEU A 160 -7.93 -8.52 9.52
C LEU A 160 -7.69 -7.11 10.06
N LEU A 161 -6.43 -6.74 10.30
CA LEU A 161 -6.08 -5.37 10.69
C LEU A 161 -6.50 -4.36 9.61
N ASN A 162 -6.15 -4.61 8.35
CA ASN A 162 -6.52 -3.73 7.24
C ASN A 162 -8.04 -3.65 7.07
N HIS A 163 -8.75 -4.78 7.23
CA HIS A 163 -10.19 -4.86 7.13
C HIS A 163 -10.87 -3.93 8.15
N GLN A 164 -10.40 -3.90 9.39
CA GLN A 164 -10.92 -2.99 10.40
C GLN A 164 -10.76 -1.53 9.98
N HIS A 165 -9.59 -1.16 9.44
CA HIS A 165 -9.30 0.22 9.03
C HIS A 165 -10.00 0.66 7.73
N ILE A 166 -10.35 -0.27 6.85
CA ILE A 166 -11.03 0.02 5.58
C ILE A 166 -12.56 -0.06 5.75
N PHE A 167 -13.08 -1.14 6.34
CA PHE A 167 -14.51 -1.50 6.28
C PHE A 167 -15.27 -1.29 7.59
N GLU A 168 -14.60 -1.08 8.72
CA GLU A 168 -15.28 -0.99 10.03
C GLU A 168 -15.11 0.38 10.70
N LEU A 169 -13.89 0.72 11.12
CA LEU A 169 -13.59 1.88 11.96
C LEU A 169 -14.08 3.22 11.39
N PRO A 170 -13.97 3.52 10.07
CA PRO A 170 -14.48 4.77 9.52
C PRO A 170 -16.01 4.94 9.68
N PHE A 171 -16.74 3.84 9.83
CA PHE A 171 -18.21 3.78 9.80
C PHE A 171 -18.83 3.50 11.19
N ILE A 172 -18.03 3.65 12.24
CA ILE A 172 -18.45 3.55 13.65
C ILE A 172 -18.41 4.95 14.28
N GLU A 173 -19.48 5.32 15.00
CA GLU A 173 -19.59 6.63 15.68
C GLU A 173 -18.51 6.83 16.74
N ASN A 174 -18.32 5.86 17.63
CA ASN A 174 -17.36 5.93 18.74
C ASN A 174 -16.14 5.04 18.47
N ASN A 175 -15.42 5.30 17.38
CA ASN A 175 -14.30 4.48 16.91
C ASN A 175 -12.95 4.77 17.62
N GLY A 176 -12.93 5.66 18.61
CA GLY A 176 -11.75 5.96 19.42
C GLY A 176 -10.84 7.07 18.89
N PHE A 177 -11.22 7.78 17.83
CA PHE A 177 -10.52 8.99 17.37
C PHE A 177 -11.52 10.09 16.96
N SER A 178 -11.17 11.34 17.23
CA SER A 178 -11.98 12.50 16.85
C SER A 178 -11.58 12.99 15.46
N LEU A 179 -12.52 12.98 14.51
CA LEU A 179 -12.24 13.54 13.17
C LEU A 179 -12.05 15.06 13.21
N ASN A 180 -12.57 15.74 14.24
CA ASN A 180 -12.36 17.17 14.42
C ASN A 180 -10.91 17.51 14.84
N ASP A 181 -10.13 16.54 15.32
CA ASP A 181 -8.69 16.69 15.57
C ASP A 181 -7.89 16.73 14.27
N ILE A 182 -8.46 16.18 13.19
CA ILE A 182 -7.90 16.22 11.83
C ILE A 182 -8.32 17.52 11.15
N GLN A 183 -9.62 17.82 11.13
CA GLN A 183 -10.17 19.03 10.55
C GLN A 183 -11.50 19.38 11.22
N PRO A 184 -11.67 20.60 11.77
CA PRO A 184 -12.95 21.02 12.33
C PRO A 184 -14.10 20.90 11.33
N GLY A 185 -15.22 20.27 11.74
CA GLY A 185 -16.41 20.04 10.92
C GLY A 185 -16.44 18.66 10.22
N LEU A 186 -15.35 17.89 10.30
CA LEU A 186 -15.25 16.59 9.64
C LEU A 186 -16.02 15.50 10.38
N GLU A 187 -16.11 15.59 11.71
CA GLU A 187 -16.91 14.66 12.50
C GLU A 187 -18.38 14.75 12.11
N GLU A 188 -18.93 15.97 12.07
CA GLU A 188 -20.31 16.25 11.70
C GLU A 188 -20.61 15.80 10.27
N LEU A 189 -19.66 16.01 9.36
CA LEU A 189 -19.76 15.57 7.97
C LEU A 189 -19.82 14.03 7.84
N SER A 190 -19.20 13.30 8.77
CA SER A 190 -19.15 11.82 8.74
C SER A 190 -20.43 11.15 9.28
N ILE A 191 -21.18 11.83 10.15
CA ILE A 191 -22.33 11.26 10.89
C ILE A 191 -23.37 10.60 9.98
N PRO A 192 -23.81 11.21 8.85
CA PRO A 192 -24.81 10.58 7.99
C PRO A 192 -24.37 9.19 7.50
N TYR A 193 -23.10 9.02 7.13
CA TYR A 193 -22.55 7.76 6.62
C TYR A 193 -22.36 6.72 7.74
N LYS A 194 -22.01 7.15 8.96
CA LYS A 194 -21.89 6.27 10.13
C LYS A 194 -23.24 5.71 10.60
N LYS A 195 -24.33 6.45 10.34
CA LYS A 195 -25.72 6.09 10.70
C LYS A 195 -26.50 5.39 9.58
N ASP A 196 -25.99 5.38 8.36
CA ASP A 196 -26.64 4.73 7.23
C ASP A 196 -26.49 3.20 7.31
N ILE A 197 -27.60 2.52 7.59
CA ILE A 197 -27.64 1.07 7.75
C ILE A 197 -27.35 0.36 6.42
N LEU A 198 -27.94 0.84 5.31
CA LEU A 198 -27.81 0.20 4.01
C LEU A 198 -26.38 0.33 3.48
N LEU A 199 -25.78 1.52 3.64
CA LEU A 199 -24.37 1.73 3.31
C LEU A 199 -23.47 0.75 4.07
N LYS A 200 -23.69 0.60 5.38
CA LYS A 200 -22.90 -0.31 6.22
C LYS A 200 -23.09 -1.78 5.85
N GLU A 201 -24.28 -2.17 5.42
CA GLU A 201 -24.53 -3.52 4.88
C GLU A 201 -23.71 -3.76 3.61
N ARG A 202 -23.69 -2.81 2.66
CA ARG A 202 -22.86 -2.90 1.45
C ARG A 202 -21.37 -2.96 1.76
N ILE A 203 -20.90 -2.10 2.66
CA ILE A 203 -19.49 -2.09 3.08
C ILE A 203 -19.12 -3.44 3.71
N LYS A 204 -19.99 -4.00 4.54
CA LYS A 204 -19.79 -5.31 5.16
C LYS A 204 -19.78 -6.45 4.14
N GLU A 205 -20.62 -6.41 3.11
CA GLU A 205 -20.58 -7.38 2.00
C GLU A 205 -19.21 -7.37 1.30
N VAL A 206 -18.70 -6.18 0.97
CA VAL A 206 -17.37 -6.04 0.33
C VAL A 206 -16.25 -6.44 1.29
N GLY A 207 -16.34 -6.08 2.57
CA GLY A 207 -15.38 -6.48 3.60
C GLY A 207 -15.31 -7.99 3.82
N ASN A 208 -16.47 -8.67 3.85
CA ASN A 208 -16.53 -10.13 3.89
C ASN A 208 -15.87 -10.76 2.65
N LYS A 209 -16.09 -10.16 1.46
CA LYS A 209 -15.42 -10.60 0.23
C LYS A 209 -13.92 -10.38 0.31
N TYR A 210 -13.45 -9.26 0.87
CA TYR A 210 -12.03 -8.99 1.10
C TYR A 210 -11.37 -10.05 2.00
N LEU A 211 -12.09 -10.59 3.00
CA LEU A 211 -11.60 -11.66 3.87
C LEU A 211 -11.74 -13.07 3.29
N SER A 212 -12.52 -13.25 2.21
CA SER A 212 -12.68 -14.53 1.55
C SER A 212 -11.43 -14.96 0.76
N GLU A 213 -11.35 -16.24 0.41
CA GLU A 213 -10.29 -16.75 -0.47
C GLU A 213 -10.50 -16.28 -1.92
N GLY A 214 -9.43 -15.82 -2.55
CA GLY A 214 -9.42 -15.45 -3.96
C GLY A 214 -8.42 -16.26 -4.78
N LYS A 215 -8.22 -15.83 -6.03
CA LYS A 215 -7.32 -16.51 -6.99
C LYS A 215 -6.33 -15.56 -7.65
N THR A 216 -6.53 -14.26 -7.51
CA THR A 216 -5.69 -13.24 -8.13
C THR A 216 -4.65 -12.79 -7.11
N LEU A 217 -3.37 -12.79 -7.48
CA LEU A 217 -2.34 -12.16 -6.68
C LEU A 217 -2.61 -10.66 -6.61
N LEU A 218 -2.80 -10.14 -5.41
CA LEU A 218 -2.96 -8.71 -5.18
C LEU A 218 -1.66 -8.10 -4.64
N HIS A 219 -1.43 -6.84 -4.96
CA HIS A 219 -0.50 -5.99 -4.23
C HIS A 219 -1.02 -5.73 -2.80
N GLY A 220 -2.33 -5.43 -2.65
CA GLY A 220 -3.02 -5.33 -1.37
C GLY A 220 -2.99 -3.94 -0.72
N ASP A 221 -2.17 -3.02 -1.23
CA ASP A 221 -2.18 -1.59 -0.86
C ASP A 221 -1.66 -0.72 -2.03
N TYR A 222 -2.32 -0.78 -3.19
CA TYR A 222 -1.83 -0.16 -4.43
C TYR A 222 -2.18 1.33 -4.55
N TYR A 223 -1.51 2.19 -3.77
CA TYR A 223 -1.76 3.64 -3.71
C TYR A 223 -0.49 4.48 -3.95
N PRO A 224 -0.58 5.82 -4.12
CA PRO A 224 0.58 6.68 -4.42
C PRO A 224 1.79 6.58 -3.49
N GLY A 225 1.62 6.17 -2.23
CA GLY A 225 2.75 5.93 -1.32
C GLY A 225 3.52 4.64 -1.61
N SER A 226 2.95 3.73 -2.39
CA SER A 226 3.57 2.49 -2.87
C SER A 226 4.06 2.61 -4.32
N TRP A 227 3.93 3.78 -4.93
CA TRP A 227 4.43 4.07 -6.28
C TRP A 227 5.60 5.03 -6.18
N MET A 228 6.76 4.61 -6.67
CA MET A 228 7.97 5.41 -6.72
C MET A 228 8.21 5.88 -8.15
N ARG A 229 8.57 7.16 -8.32
CA ARG A 229 8.93 7.72 -9.62
C ARG A 229 10.43 7.96 -9.72
N LYS A 230 11.01 7.56 -10.84
CA LYS A 230 12.40 7.87 -11.23
C LYS A 230 12.43 8.31 -12.70
N GLY A 231 12.42 9.63 -12.93
CA GLY A 231 12.21 10.17 -14.27
C GLY A 231 10.84 9.74 -14.81
N ASN A 232 10.82 9.02 -15.94
CA ASN A 232 9.59 8.50 -16.56
C ASN A 232 9.25 7.08 -16.10
N ASP A 233 10.11 6.43 -15.31
CA ASP A 233 9.87 5.08 -14.82
C ASP A 233 9.07 5.11 -13.51
N ILE A 234 8.17 4.14 -13.35
CA ILE A 234 7.40 3.90 -12.14
C ILE A 234 7.80 2.54 -11.56
N TYR A 235 8.07 2.52 -10.26
CA TYR A 235 8.34 1.31 -9.50
C TYR A 235 7.29 1.12 -8.41
N ILE A 236 6.88 -0.12 -8.18
CA ILE A 236 5.92 -0.53 -7.17
C ILE A 236 6.67 -1.18 -6.02
N ILE A 237 6.38 -0.73 -4.80
CA ILE A 237 7.04 -1.18 -3.56
C ILE A 237 6.02 -1.52 -2.49
N ASP A 238 6.51 -2.14 -1.42
CA ASP A 238 5.74 -2.45 -0.21
C ASP A 238 4.52 -3.38 -0.40
N PRO A 239 4.63 -4.51 -1.13
CA PRO A 239 3.54 -5.48 -1.30
C PRO A 239 3.34 -6.37 -0.06
N GLU A 240 3.52 -5.85 1.16
CA GLU A 240 3.40 -6.64 2.41
C GLU A 240 1.94 -7.02 2.74
N PHE A 241 0.98 -6.28 2.17
CA PHE A 241 -0.45 -6.58 2.25
C PHE A 241 -0.92 -7.58 1.19
N SER A 242 -0.02 -8.13 0.37
CA SER A 242 -0.37 -9.06 -0.69
C SER A 242 -1.05 -10.34 -0.17
N PHE A 243 -1.97 -10.86 -0.97
CA PHE A 243 -2.72 -12.11 -0.74
C PHE A 243 -3.41 -12.54 -2.05
N LEU A 244 -4.00 -13.74 -2.06
CA LEU A 244 -4.87 -14.18 -3.14
C LEU A 244 -6.29 -13.67 -2.90
N GLY A 245 -6.73 -12.70 -3.73
CA GLY A 245 -8.01 -12.02 -3.61
C GLY A 245 -8.72 -11.88 -4.97
N PHE A 246 -9.42 -10.75 -5.12
CA PHE A 246 -10.13 -10.37 -6.33
C PHE A 246 -9.54 -9.06 -6.89
N ALA A 247 -9.36 -8.99 -8.21
CA ALA A 247 -8.64 -7.91 -8.89
C ALA A 247 -9.23 -6.52 -8.62
N GLU A 248 -10.55 -6.44 -8.45
CA GLU A 248 -11.26 -5.19 -8.20
C GLU A 248 -10.81 -4.50 -6.91
N PHE A 249 -10.16 -5.21 -5.97
CA PHE A 249 -9.62 -4.58 -4.78
C PHE A 249 -8.49 -3.58 -5.11
N ASP A 250 -7.41 -4.03 -5.75
CA ASP A 250 -6.30 -3.14 -6.11
C ASP A 250 -6.73 -2.10 -7.15
N LEU A 251 -7.59 -2.48 -8.10
CA LEU A 251 -8.11 -1.56 -9.12
C LEU A 251 -9.02 -0.49 -8.51
N GLY A 252 -9.84 -0.84 -7.52
CA GLY A 252 -10.69 0.10 -6.80
C GLY A 252 -9.86 1.05 -5.94
N VAL A 253 -8.80 0.56 -5.30
CA VAL A 253 -7.84 1.42 -4.58
C VAL A 253 -7.16 2.38 -5.55
N LEU A 254 -6.65 1.91 -6.70
CA LEU A 254 -6.10 2.76 -7.75
C LEU A 254 -7.10 3.84 -8.19
N ALA A 255 -8.34 3.44 -8.49
CA ALA A 255 -9.39 4.34 -8.93
C ALA A 255 -9.69 5.42 -7.89
N ALA A 256 -9.83 5.02 -6.62
CA ALA A 256 -10.10 5.94 -5.51
C ALA A 256 -9.03 7.01 -5.38
N HIS A 257 -7.75 6.63 -5.40
CA HIS A 257 -6.65 7.57 -5.27
C HIS A 257 -6.54 8.50 -6.48
N ALA A 258 -6.74 7.97 -7.70
CA ALA A 258 -6.79 8.79 -8.90
C ALA A 258 -8.00 9.75 -8.91
N ILE A 259 -9.15 9.37 -8.36
CA ILE A 259 -10.31 10.26 -8.16
C ILE A 259 -10.00 11.31 -7.09
N LEU A 260 -9.35 10.95 -5.98
CA LEU A 260 -8.95 11.91 -4.94
C LEU A 260 -7.98 12.98 -5.47
N ILE A 261 -7.10 12.59 -6.40
CA ILE A 261 -6.16 13.50 -7.08
C ILE A 261 -6.89 14.38 -8.10
N SER A 262 -7.59 13.75 -9.06
CA SER A 262 -8.10 14.46 -10.24
C SER A 262 -9.55 14.97 -10.13
N GLN A 263 -10.26 14.56 -9.07
CA GLN A 263 -11.71 14.72 -8.92
C GLN A 263 -12.53 14.20 -10.11
N ASN A 264 -11.95 13.29 -10.91
CA ASN A 264 -12.53 12.83 -12.16
C ASN A 264 -12.89 11.33 -12.13
N ARG A 265 -14.18 11.04 -12.25
CA ARG A 265 -14.72 9.65 -12.26
C ARG A 265 -14.44 8.89 -13.56
N THR A 266 -14.03 9.55 -14.64
CA THR A 266 -13.73 8.86 -15.91
C THR A 266 -12.59 7.84 -15.76
N VAL A 267 -11.75 8.00 -14.73
CA VAL A 267 -10.73 7.02 -14.31
C VAL A 267 -11.29 5.59 -14.23
N LEU A 268 -12.52 5.41 -13.71
CA LEU A 268 -13.14 4.08 -13.61
C LEU A 268 -13.28 3.43 -14.99
N SER A 269 -13.83 4.16 -15.96
CA SER A 269 -13.96 3.68 -17.34
C SER A 269 -12.62 3.48 -18.03
N THR A 270 -11.60 4.29 -17.69
CA THR A 270 -10.23 4.10 -18.19
C THR A 270 -9.63 2.80 -17.68
N ILE A 271 -9.84 2.47 -16.40
CA ILE A 271 -9.39 1.20 -15.80
C ILE A 271 -10.08 0.02 -16.49
N GLU A 272 -11.41 0.07 -16.63
CA GLU A 272 -12.18 -0.99 -17.29
C GLU A 272 -11.75 -1.23 -18.75
N LYS A 273 -11.44 -0.15 -19.47
CA LYS A 273 -11.02 -0.22 -20.87
C LYS A 273 -9.61 -0.80 -21.04
N ASN A 274 -8.70 -0.48 -20.13
CA ASN A 274 -7.27 -0.80 -20.28
C ASN A 274 -6.83 -2.04 -19.50
N TYR A 275 -7.64 -2.53 -18.57
CA TYR A 275 -7.37 -3.78 -17.88
C TYR A 275 -7.75 -4.98 -18.77
N PRO A 276 -6.85 -5.96 -18.98
CA PRO A 276 -7.01 -6.97 -20.04
C PRO A 276 -8.01 -8.09 -19.72
N GLN A 277 -8.38 -8.27 -18.45
CA GLN A 277 -9.31 -9.32 -18.03
C GLN A 277 -10.69 -8.72 -17.71
N LYS A 278 -11.71 -9.57 -17.63
CA LYS A 278 -13.06 -9.13 -17.25
C LYS A 278 -13.06 -8.66 -15.78
N ILE A 279 -13.67 -7.50 -15.54
CA ILE A 279 -13.85 -6.87 -14.22
C ILE A 279 -15.33 -6.88 -13.87
N ASP A 280 -15.66 -7.06 -12.60
CA ASP A 280 -16.96 -6.69 -12.03
C ASP A 280 -17.00 -5.18 -11.75
N SER A 281 -17.57 -4.42 -12.69
CA SER A 281 -17.72 -2.96 -12.61
C SER A 281 -18.37 -2.46 -11.32
N LYS A 282 -19.35 -3.21 -10.80
CA LYS A 282 -20.04 -2.86 -9.57
C LYS A 282 -19.08 -2.96 -8.40
N LEU A 283 -18.35 -4.07 -8.31
CA LEU A 283 -17.38 -4.27 -7.24
C LEU A 283 -16.20 -3.29 -7.31
N LEU A 284 -15.73 -2.95 -8.51
CA LEU A 284 -14.73 -1.90 -8.73
C LEU A 284 -15.20 -0.56 -8.14
N ASN A 285 -16.43 -0.14 -8.47
CA ASN A 285 -17.01 1.09 -7.95
C ASN A 285 -17.14 1.04 -6.43
N GLN A 286 -17.63 -0.08 -5.88
CA GLN A 286 -17.80 -0.23 -4.45
C GLN A 286 -16.48 -0.12 -3.68
N VAL A 287 -15.42 -0.80 -4.13
CA VAL A 287 -14.09 -0.67 -3.52
C VAL A 287 -13.59 0.77 -3.62
N ALA A 288 -13.73 1.41 -4.78
CA ALA A 288 -13.29 2.79 -4.97
C ALA A 288 -14.02 3.77 -4.02
N GLY A 289 -15.34 3.64 -3.90
CA GLY A 289 -16.13 4.46 -2.98
C GLY A 289 -15.73 4.24 -1.52
N ILE A 290 -15.54 2.98 -1.10
CA ILE A 290 -15.11 2.64 0.27
C ILE A 290 -13.72 3.21 0.56
N GLU A 291 -12.78 3.10 -0.37
CA GLU A 291 -11.43 3.64 -0.23
C GLU A 291 -11.47 5.18 -0.12
N ILE A 292 -12.26 5.88 -0.93
CA ILE A 292 -12.43 7.34 -0.79
C ILE A 292 -12.97 7.69 0.60
N MET A 293 -14.04 7.00 1.05
CA MET A 293 -14.61 7.25 2.37
C MET A 293 -13.59 7.00 3.49
N ARG A 294 -12.89 5.85 3.49
CA ARG A 294 -11.94 5.53 4.57
C ARG A 294 -10.73 6.47 4.60
N ARG A 295 -10.36 7.08 3.47
CA ARG A 295 -9.30 8.11 3.42
C ARG A 295 -9.77 9.49 3.89
N LEU A 296 -11.06 9.81 3.75
CA LEU A 296 -11.62 11.08 4.20
C LEU A 296 -12.07 11.06 5.67
N ILE A 297 -12.73 9.99 6.12
CA ILE A 297 -13.35 9.86 7.45
C ILE A 297 -12.76 8.71 8.29
N GLY A 298 -11.61 8.17 7.90
CA GLY A 298 -10.86 7.19 8.68
C GLY A 298 -9.60 7.77 9.32
N LEU A 299 -8.86 6.91 10.04
CA LEU A 299 -7.65 7.29 10.77
C LEU A 299 -6.47 7.64 9.84
N ALA A 300 -6.34 6.91 8.72
CA ALA A 300 -5.21 7.01 7.80
C ALA A 300 -5.39 8.15 6.79
N GLN A 301 -5.30 9.39 7.29
CA GLN A 301 -5.43 10.61 6.49
C GLN A 301 -4.31 10.75 5.46
N LEU A 302 -4.68 11.30 4.30
CA LEU A 302 -3.77 11.62 3.21
C LEU A 302 -3.24 13.04 3.36
N SER A 303 -2.06 13.30 2.79
CA SER A 303 -1.49 14.65 2.66
C SER A 303 -2.19 15.46 1.55
N ILE A 304 -3.51 15.56 1.62
CA ILE A 304 -4.36 16.28 0.67
C ILE A 304 -5.03 17.48 1.35
N SER A 305 -4.97 18.65 0.72
CA SER A 305 -5.55 19.88 1.26
C SER A 305 -6.95 20.09 0.70
N LEU A 306 -7.97 19.56 1.38
CA LEU A 306 -9.38 19.73 1.00
C LEU A 306 -10.15 20.52 2.06
N THR A 307 -11.00 21.43 1.60
CA THR A 307 -12.02 22.07 2.44
C THR A 307 -13.09 21.05 2.86
N ILE A 308 -13.78 21.32 3.97
CA ILE A 308 -14.94 20.52 4.41
C ILE A 308 -15.99 20.38 3.30
N LYS A 309 -16.18 21.43 2.50
CA LYS A 309 -17.11 21.42 1.36
C LYS A 309 -16.67 20.41 0.30
N GLU A 310 -15.40 20.44 -0.12
CA GLU A 310 -14.86 19.51 -1.11
C GLU A 310 -14.88 18.06 -0.61
N LYS A 311 -14.52 17.83 0.65
CA LYS A 311 -14.69 16.50 1.30
C LYS A 311 -16.14 16.04 1.25
N GLY A 312 -17.10 16.96 1.45
CA GLY A 312 -18.53 16.66 1.36
C GLY A 312 -18.97 16.21 -0.03
N GLU A 313 -18.50 16.85 -1.09
CA GLU A 313 -18.80 16.44 -2.47
C GLU A 313 -18.15 15.11 -2.85
N LEU A 314 -16.92 14.87 -2.39
CA LEU A 314 -16.24 13.58 -2.58
C LEU A 314 -16.94 12.45 -1.83
N LEU A 315 -17.41 12.69 -0.60
CA LEU A 315 -18.17 11.67 0.16
C LEU A 315 -19.52 11.33 -0.51
N LYS A 316 -20.23 12.32 -1.07
CA LYS A 316 -21.45 12.05 -1.87
C LYS A 316 -21.13 11.23 -3.12
N THR A 317 -20.04 11.55 -3.80
CA THR A 317 -19.57 10.79 -4.97
C THR A 317 -19.24 9.36 -4.59
N ALA A 318 -18.47 9.18 -3.52
CA ALA A 318 -18.12 7.87 -2.98
C ALA A 318 -19.37 7.07 -2.57
N TYR A 319 -20.36 7.72 -1.97
CA TYR A 319 -21.62 7.09 -1.58
C TYR A 319 -22.36 6.53 -2.79
N SER A 320 -22.50 7.29 -3.88
CA SER A 320 -23.07 6.78 -5.14
C SER A 320 -22.30 5.55 -5.62
N LEU A 321 -20.96 5.59 -5.61
CA LEU A 321 -20.15 4.44 -6.05
C LEU A 321 -20.38 3.17 -5.21
N VAL A 322 -20.65 3.29 -3.92
CA VAL A 322 -20.92 2.12 -3.05
C VAL A 322 -22.34 1.58 -3.24
N MET A 323 -23.30 2.46 -3.51
CA MET A 323 -24.72 2.12 -3.52
C MET A 323 -25.25 1.68 -4.90
N ASP A 324 -24.68 2.20 -5.99
CA ASP A 324 -25.04 1.86 -7.38
C ASP A 324 -24.68 0.40 -7.75
#